data_AF-A0A3T1ATV2-F1
#
_entry.id   AF-A0A3T1ATV2-F1
#
_cell.length_a   1.000
_cell.length_b   1.000
_cell.length_c   1.000
_cell.angle_alpha   90.00
_cell.angle_beta   90.00
_cell.angle_gamma   90.00
#
_symmetry.space_group_name_H-M   'P 1'
#
loop_
_entity.id
_entity.type
_entity.pdbx_description
1 polymer ?
#
loop_
_entity_poly.entity_id
_entity_poly.type
_entity_poly.pdbx_seq_one_letter_code
_entity_poly.pdbx_strand_id
1 'polypeptide(L)'
;MTDRPTSPASAAPEEESRLTVVLLAAAAIAWTAAMLWSARTTITGRVSAEMEVTSTAYALPGAVAADLVAGAAVALLVLTLIGARRTLGPSARFAVATGAGLLTGLLSAIPVVTINTAGSLYAIVGGTVAAAATIGGALAGFRIPRVIAAAAFASIGVFVLGFVLNLFQAPVLDLLGAGDTASTANAAQWFSYGQAALSGLAAGLIAFFLLRRAEGAVKWPFYALAGAGAGLVTVIGEILSRTAGSKVLELAGKVSELDKLAQQILSTARLNSGLIVLFVGAMTAMLAVGRTMSPATDEDDDEEDEGQTSSSNSETAYHSNS
;
A
#
# COMPACT_ATOMS: atom_id res chain seq x y z
N MET A 1 -56.56 9.74 -14.80
CA MET A 1 -55.65 8.59 -14.66
C MET A 1 -54.25 9.14 -14.82
N THR A 2 -53.58 9.42 -13.70
CA THR A 2 -52.22 9.95 -13.65
C THR A 2 -51.31 8.79 -13.30
N ASP A 3 -50.61 8.27 -14.29
CA ASP A 3 -49.58 7.25 -14.10
C ASP A 3 -48.42 7.87 -13.32
N ARG A 4 -48.25 7.38 -12.09
CA ARG A 4 -47.09 7.66 -11.25
C ARG A 4 -45.96 6.75 -11.74
N PRO A 5 -44.83 7.27 -12.23
CA PRO A 5 -43.70 6.40 -12.51
C PRO A 5 -43.23 5.80 -11.18
N THR A 6 -43.32 4.48 -11.08
CA THR A 6 -42.68 3.69 -10.04
C THR A 6 -41.17 3.88 -10.16
N SER A 7 -40.56 4.61 -9.22
CA SER A 7 -39.11 4.65 -9.08
C SER A 7 -38.57 3.21 -9.00
N PRO A 8 -37.55 2.83 -9.76
CA PRO A 8 -36.88 1.57 -9.54
C PRO A 8 -36.24 1.59 -8.16
N ALA A 9 -36.52 0.54 -7.38
CA ALA A 9 -35.91 0.28 -6.09
C ALA A 9 -34.39 0.21 -6.23
N SER A 10 -33.71 1.31 -5.91
CA SER A 10 -32.26 1.34 -5.75
C SER A 10 -31.92 0.88 -4.33
N ALA A 11 -31.72 -0.43 -4.17
CA ALA A 11 -31.25 -1.02 -2.92
C ALA A 11 -30.33 -2.21 -3.21
N ALA A 12 -29.07 -1.94 -3.57
CA ALA A 12 -27.91 -2.80 -3.28
C ALA A 12 -26.46 -2.21 -3.44
N PRO A 13 -26.11 -0.90 -3.47
CA PRO A 13 -24.71 -0.50 -3.76
C PRO A 13 -23.78 -0.37 -2.52
N GLU A 14 -24.32 -0.12 -1.32
CA GLU A 14 -23.47 0.17 -0.14
C GLU A 14 -22.83 -1.07 0.50
N GLU A 15 -23.42 -2.25 0.33
CA GLU A 15 -22.98 -3.48 1.02
C GLU A 15 -21.66 -4.03 0.47
N GLU A 16 -21.43 -3.96 -0.84
CA GLU A 16 -20.20 -4.46 -1.49
C GLU A 16 -18.95 -3.70 -1.01
N SER A 17 -19.11 -2.40 -0.77
CA SER A 17 -18.05 -1.54 -0.21
C SER A 17 -17.69 -1.92 1.24
N ARG A 18 -18.70 -2.24 2.07
CA ARG A 18 -18.48 -2.62 3.48
C ARG A 18 -17.80 -3.98 3.59
N LEU A 19 -18.27 -4.99 2.84
CA LEU A 19 -17.67 -6.32 2.83
C LEU A 19 -16.20 -6.26 2.42
N THR A 20 -15.87 -5.47 1.40
CA THR A 20 -14.49 -5.29 0.92
C THR A 20 -13.57 -4.76 2.03
N VAL A 21 -14.02 -3.76 2.80
CA VAL A 21 -13.24 -3.19 3.91
C VAL A 21 -13.12 -4.19 5.08
N VAL A 22 -14.15 -4.97 5.36
CA VAL A 22 -14.10 -6.04 6.38
C VAL A 22 -13.09 -7.12 5.99
N LEU A 23 -13.14 -7.59 4.74
CA LEU A 23 -12.19 -8.58 4.22
C LEU A 23 -10.76 -8.06 4.24
N LEU A 24 -10.56 -6.78 3.87
CA LEU A 24 -9.25 -6.12 3.95
C LEU A 24 -8.72 -6.11 5.39
N ALA A 25 -9.53 -5.67 6.35
CA ALA A 25 -9.14 -5.62 7.76
C ALA A 25 -8.84 -7.03 8.30
N ALA A 26 -9.67 -8.02 7.98
CA ALA A 26 -9.45 -9.40 8.39
C ALA A 26 -8.14 -9.96 7.81
N ALA A 27 -7.89 -9.77 6.52
CA ALA A 27 -6.67 -10.21 5.85
C ALA A 27 -5.42 -9.51 6.42
N ALA A 28 -5.49 -8.19 6.67
CA ALA A 28 -4.39 -7.43 7.25
C ALA A 28 -4.10 -7.87 8.69
N ILE A 29 -5.13 -8.07 9.53
CA ILE A 29 -4.96 -8.59 10.89
C ILE A 29 -4.37 -10.00 10.87
N ALA A 30 -4.85 -10.89 10.00
CA ALA A 30 -4.30 -12.24 9.86
C ALA A 30 -2.82 -12.21 9.45
N TRP A 31 -2.47 -11.35 8.50
CA TRP A 31 -1.08 -11.17 8.07
C TRP A 31 -0.19 -10.63 9.21
N THR A 32 -0.63 -9.59 9.92
CA THR A 32 0.09 -9.05 11.10
C THR A 32 0.25 -10.11 12.18
N ALA A 33 -0.81 -10.86 12.50
CA ALA A 33 -0.73 -11.93 13.49
C ALA A 33 0.27 -13.01 13.08
N ALA A 34 0.29 -13.42 11.81
CA ALA A 34 1.27 -14.38 11.29
C ALA A 34 2.71 -13.84 11.38
N MET A 35 2.94 -12.56 11.04
CA MET A 35 4.25 -11.93 11.13
C MET A 35 4.75 -11.81 12.57
N LEU A 36 3.90 -11.39 13.51
CA LEU A 36 4.26 -11.27 14.93
C LEU A 36 4.50 -12.64 15.56
N TRP A 37 3.71 -13.66 15.18
CA TRP A 37 3.95 -15.03 15.60
C TRP A 37 5.29 -15.56 15.08
N SER A 38 5.55 -15.37 13.78
CA SER A 38 6.82 -15.75 13.14
C SER A 38 8.01 -15.05 13.81
N ALA A 39 7.89 -13.75 14.09
CA ALA A 39 8.92 -12.99 14.79
C ALA A 39 9.15 -13.55 16.20
N ARG A 40 8.09 -13.74 16.98
CA ARG A 40 8.19 -14.26 18.36
C ARG A 40 8.86 -15.62 18.40
N THR A 41 8.41 -16.57 17.58
CA THR A 41 9.00 -17.92 17.52
C THR A 41 10.49 -17.89 17.14
N THR A 42 10.87 -17.02 16.21
CA THR A 42 12.27 -16.85 15.78
C THR A 42 13.16 -16.29 16.89
N ILE A 43 12.62 -15.39 17.71
CA ILE A 43 13.31 -14.74 18.83
C ILE A 43 13.44 -15.71 20.01
N THR A 44 12.34 -16.32 20.46
CA THR A 44 12.32 -17.18 21.65
C THR A 44 13.00 -18.54 21.44
N GLY A 45 13.25 -18.93 20.19
CA GLY A 45 13.95 -20.16 19.84
C GLY A 45 15.48 -20.09 19.91
N ARG A 46 16.08 -18.96 20.33
CA ARG A 46 17.53 -18.75 20.31
C ARG A 46 18.19 -19.06 21.65
N VAL A 47 19.43 -19.54 21.57
CA VAL A 47 20.22 -20.02 22.72
C VAL A 47 21.10 -18.92 23.33
N SER A 48 21.35 -17.80 22.62
CA SER A 48 22.17 -16.69 23.09
C SER A 48 21.50 -15.33 22.86
N ALA A 49 21.79 -14.37 23.74
CA ALA A 49 21.27 -13.00 23.67
C ALA A 49 21.71 -12.24 22.40
N GLU A 50 22.90 -12.55 21.86
CA GLU A 50 23.37 -11.96 20.61
C GLU A 50 22.55 -12.43 19.40
N MET A 51 22.24 -13.73 19.34
CA MET A 51 21.36 -14.29 18.31
C MET A 51 19.92 -13.77 18.44
N GLU A 52 19.45 -13.52 19.66
CA GLU A 52 18.14 -12.92 19.94
C GLU A 52 18.05 -11.50 19.39
N VAL A 53 19.06 -10.66 19.60
CA VAL A 53 19.12 -9.29 19.06
C VAL A 53 19.16 -9.30 17.53
N THR A 54 20.05 -10.11 16.94
CA THR A 54 20.19 -10.20 15.49
C THR A 54 18.92 -10.75 14.82
N SER A 55 18.30 -11.78 15.39
CA SER A 55 17.04 -12.33 14.85
C SER A 55 15.85 -11.37 14.99
N THR A 56 15.80 -10.59 16.07
CA THR A 56 14.81 -9.52 16.25
C THR A 56 14.93 -8.48 15.13
N ALA A 57 16.17 -8.04 14.83
CA ALA A 57 16.43 -7.09 13.75
C ALA A 57 16.00 -7.62 12.37
N TYR A 58 16.11 -8.93 12.13
CA TYR A 58 15.70 -9.55 10.87
C TYR A 58 14.19 -9.75 10.73
N ALA A 59 13.48 -10.01 11.83
CA ALA A 59 12.03 -10.26 11.81
C ALA A 59 11.18 -8.98 11.77
N LEU A 60 11.74 -7.86 12.25
CA LEU A 60 11.07 -6.55 12.37
C LEU A 60 10.46 -5.99 11.08
N PRO A 61 11.17 -5.95 9.93
CA PRO A 61 10.68 -5.26 8.74
C PRO A 61 9.33 -5.79 8.24
N GLY A 62 9.15 -7.10 8.26
CA GLY A 62 7.89 -7.73 7.85
C GLY A 62 6.73 -7.41 8.78
N ALA A 63 6.97 -7.44 10.10
CA ALA A 63 5.98 -7.08 11.10
C ALA A 63 5.57 -5.60 11.00
N VAL A 64 6.55 -4.70 10.90
CA VAL A 64 6.32 -3.25 10.78
C VAL A 64 5.50 -2.92 9.52
N ALA A 65 5.81 -3.53 8.38
CA ALA A 65 5.03 -3.34 7.15
C ALA A 65 3.60 -3.87 7.29
N ALA A 66 3.42 -5.06 7.88
CA ALA A 66 2.10 -5.63 8.13
C ALA A 66 1.26 -4.76 9.09
N ASP A 67 1.86 -4.28 10.18
CA ASP A 67 1.21 -3.38 11.14
C ASP A 67 0.78 -2.04 10.51
N LEU A 68 1.60 -1.47 9.63
CA LEU A 68 1.22 -0.26 8.88
C LEU A 68 -0.03 -0.51 8.03
N VAL A 69 -0.11 -1.66 7.36
CA VAL A 69 -1.29 -2.04 6.55
C VAL A 69 -2.50 -2.35 7.43
N ALA A 70 -2.31 -3.06 8.54
CA ALA A 70 -3.38 -3.36 9.50
C ALA A 70 -3.95 -2.09 10.13
N GLY A 71 -3.10 -1.15 10.54
CA GLY A 71 -3.53 0.15 11.06
C GLY A 71 -4.40 0.92 10.06
N ALA A 72 -4.01 0.94 8.78
CA ALA A 72 -4.80 1.56 7.72
C ALA A 72 -6.13 0.83 7.49
N ALA A 73 -6.12 -0.49 7.39
CA ALA A 73 -7.30 -1.31 7.13
C ALA A 73 -8.32 -1.25 8.28
N VAL A 74 -7.86 -1.34 9.53
CA VAL A 74 -8.71 -1.24 10.73
C VAL A 74 -9.28 0.17 10.86
N ALA A 75 -8.47 1.21 10.61
CA ALA A 75 -8.98 2.58 10.61
C ALA A 75 -10.05 2.81 9.53
N LEU A 76 -9.88 2.27 8.31
CA LEU A 76 -10.91 2.31 7.28
C LEU A 76 -12.18 1.56 7.71
N LEU A 77 -12.07 0.41 8.37
CA LEU A 77 -13.19 -0.34 8.91
C LEU A 77 -13.95 0.49 9.96
N VAL A 78 -13.24 1.04 10.95
CA VAL A 78 -13.82 1.89 12.01
C VAL A 78 -14.53 3.10 11.42
N LEU A 79 -13.89 3.79 10.47
CA LEU A 79 -14.49 4.93 9.78
C LEU A 79 -15.74 4.55 8.97
N THR A 80 -15.76 3.37 8.35
CA THR A 80 -16.92 2.85 7.62
C THR A 80 -18.07 2.55 8.58
N LEU A 81 -17.80 1.92 9.72
CA LEU A 81 -18.80 1.61 10.74
C LEU A 81 -19.39 2.87 11.40
N ILE A 82 -18.57 3.88 11.68
CA ILE A 82 -19.05 5.16 12.21
C ILE A 82 -19.80 5.95 11.12
N GLY A 83 -19.27 5.98 9.90
CA GLY A 83 -19.87 6.64 8.75
C GLY A 83 -21.28 6.15 8.42
N ALA A 84 -21.57 4.87 8.68
CA ALA A 84 -22.90 4.30 8.53
C ALA A 84 -23.95 4.92 9.48
N ARG A 85 -23.53 5.60 10.55
CA ARG A 85 -24.42 6.23 11.53
C ARG A 85 -24.29 7.75 11.58
N ARG A 86 -23.12 8.29 11.26
CA ARG A 86 -22.84 9.73 11.40
C ARG A 86 -21.74 10.20 10.46
N THR A 87 -21.95 11.34 9.82
CA THR A 87 -20.92 12.02 9.03
C THR A 87 -19.90 12.68 9.96
N LEU A 88 -18.62 12.33 9.81
CA LEU A 88 -17.53 12.95 10.58
C LEU A 88 -16.95 14.16 9.84
N GLY A 89 -16.68 15.24 10.58
CA GLY A 89 -15.87 16.36 10.09
C GLY A 89 -14.41 15.93 9.80
N PRO A 90 -13.63 16.73 9.05
CA PRO A 90 -12.26 16.38 8.66
C PRO A 90 -11.35 16.03 9.86
N SER A 91 -11.34 16.87 10.90
CA SER A 91 -10.51 16.68 12.08
C SER A 91 -10.92 15.45 12.89
N ALA A 92 -12.23 15.23 13.06
CA ALA A 92 -12.75 14.07 13.77
C ALA A 92 -12.43 12.76 13.02
N ARG A 93 -12.55 12.76 11.69
CA ARG A 93 -12.15 11.61 10.85
C ARG A 93 -10.68 11.28 11.05
N PHE A 94 -9.80 12.26 10.97
CA PHE A 94 -8.36 12.05 11.16
C PHE A 94 -8.05 11.55 12.57
N ALA A 95 -8.64 12.15 13.60
CA ALA A 95 -8.45 11.72 14.99
C ALA A 95 -8.92 10.27 15.23
N VAL A 96 -10.09 9.89 14.69
CA VAL A 96 -10.60 8.53 14.78
C VAL A 96 -9.71 7.54 14.04
N ALA A 97 -9.22 7.89 12.85
CA ALA A 97 -8.37 7.03 12.05
C ALA A 97 -7.01 6.78 12.73
N THR A 98 -6.37 7.86 13.19
CA THR A 98 -5.11 7.80 13.95
C THR A 98 -5.30 7.03 15.26
N GLY A 99 -6.41 7.27 15.98
CA GLY A 99 -6.73 6.55 17.22
C GLY A 99 -6.96 5.05 17.00
N ALA A 100 -7.64 4.67 15.92
CA ALA A 100 -7.83 3.26 15.54
C ALA A 100 -6.49 2.60 15.18
N GLY A 101 -5.62 3.30 14.45
CA GLY A 101 -4.26 2.85 14.17
C GLY A 101 -3.42 2.67 15.42
N LEU A 102 -3.48 3.63 16.36
CA LEU A 102 -2.79 3.55 17.65
C LEU A 102 -3.27 2.36 18.48
N LEU A 103 -4.59 2.16 18.61
CA LEU A 103 -5.13 1.01 19.33
C LEU A 103 -4.71 -0.32 18.69
N THR A 104 -4.75 -0.41 17.36
CA THR A 104 -4.26 -1.58 16.62
C THR A 104 -2.79 -1.84 16.95
N GLY A 105 -1.97 -0.79 16.91
CA GLY A 105 -0.55 -0.83 17.23
C GLY A 105 -0.23 -1.24 18.67
N LEU A 106 -1.00 -0.74 19.64
CA LEU A 106 -0.84 -1.12 21.05
C LEU A 106 -1.19 -2.60 21.26
N LEU A 107 -2.21 -3.11 20.57
CA LEU A 107 -2.58 -4.53 20.62
C LEU A 107 -1.52 -5.41 19.96
N SER A 108 -0.95 -5.01 18.82
CA SER A 108 0.11 -5.76 18.14
C SER A 108 1.45 -5.73 18.89
N ALA A 109 1.70 -4.71 19.71
CA ALA A 109 2.90 -4.64 20.55
C ALA A 109 2.89 -5.67 21.71
N ILE A 110 1.73 -6.12 22.19
CA ILE A 110 1.59 -7.06 23.32
C ILE A 110 2.44 -8.33 23.16
N PRO A 111 2.31 -9.12 22.07
CA PRO A 111 3.08 -10.36 21.90
C PRO A 111 4.60 -10.15 21.88
N VAL A 112 5.07 -8.95 21.54
CA VAL A 112 6.50 -8.61 21.48
C VAL A 112 7.01 -8.17 22.85
N VAL A 113 6.33 -7.22 23.50
CA VAL A 113 6.74 -6.68 24.81
C VAL A 113 6.69 -7.75 25.90
N THR A 114 5.80 -8.73 25.78
CA THR A 114 5.68 -9.84 26.73
C THR A 114 6.76 -10.92 26.57
N ILE A 115 7.68 -10.81 25.60
CA ILE A 115 8.83 -11.72 25.48
C ILE A 115 9.78 -11.51 26.67
N ASN A 116 10.06 -10.26 27.04
CA ASN A 116 10.78 -9.92 28.27
C ASN A 116 10.37 -8.52 28.74
N THR A 117 9.70 -8.47 29.89
CA THR A 117 9.15 -7.24 30.47
C THR A 117 10.18 -6.38 31.21
N ALA A 118 11.37 -6.92 31.48
CA ALA A 118 12.46 -6.21 32.16
C ALA A 118 13.41 -5.49 31.18
N GLY A 119 13.40 -5.87 29.89
CA GLY A 119 14.31 -5.34 28.88
C GLY A 119 13.72 -4.19 28.05
N SER A 120 14.50 -3.13 27.85
CA SER A 120 14.13 -1.99 26.97
C SER A 120 14.05 -2.38 25.48
N LEU A 121 14.74 -3.45 25.09
CA LEU A 121 14.76 -4.00 23.72
C LEU A 121 13.34 -4.18 23.17
N TYR A 122 12.53 -5.00 23.84
CA TYR A 122 11.20 -5.36 23.37
C TYR A 122 10.21 -4.19 23.44
N ALA A 123 10.42 -3.25 24.35
CA ALA A 123 9.65 -2.00 24.38
C ALA A 123 9.91 -1.13 23.14
N ILE A 124 11.16 -1.05 22.65
CA ILE A 124 11.49 -0.32 21.42
C ILE A 124 10.87 -1.00 20.20
N VAL A 125 10.96 -2.32 20.12
CA VAL A 125 10.37 -3.11 19.02
C VAL A 125 8.84 -2.96 19.02
N GLY A 126 8.20 -3.13 20.18
CA GLY A 126 6.76 -2.93 20.35
C GLY A 126 6.33 -1.50 20.03
N GLY A 127 7.09 -0.50 20.46
CA GLY A 127 6.85 0.91 20.12
C GLY A 127 6.95 1.20 18.62
N THR A 128 7.85 0.52 17.92
CA THR A 128 8.03 0.65 16.46
C THR A 128 6.82 0.09 15.69
N VAL A 129 6.37 -1.10 16.10
CA VAL A 129 5.13 -1.73 15.60
C VAL A 129 3.93 -0.82 15.86
N ALA A 130 3.81 -0.26 17.07
CA ALA A 130 2.72 0.65 17.41
C ALA A 130 2.75 1.95 16.59
N ALA A 131 3.93 2.51 16.37
CA ALA A 131 4.11 3.68 15.51
C ALA A 131 3.72 3.40 14.05
N ALA A 132 4.10 2.23 13.52
CA ALA A 132 3.76 1.81 12.16
C ALA A 132 2.24 1.73 11.95
N ALA A 133 1.52 1.05 12.83
CA ALA A 133 0.06 0.98 12.78
C ALA A 133 -0.61 2.35 12.95
N THR A 134 -0.04 3.22 13.79
CA THR A 134 -0.52 4.60 13.96
C THR A 134 -0.38 5.40 12.67
N ILE A 135 0.77 5.29 11.98
CA ILE A 135 1.01 5.93 10.66
C ILE A 135 0.01 5.39 9.63
N GLY A 136 -0.20 4.07 9.59
CA GLY A 136 -1.21 3.44 8.76
C GLY A 136 -2.62 4.01 9.00
N GLY A 137 -3.02 4.11 10.26
CA GLY A 137 -4.30 4.69 10.65
C GLY A 137 -4.43 6.17 10.26
N ALA A 138 -3.36 6.96 10.45
CA ALA A 138 -3.33 8.35 10.02
C ALA A 138 -3.50 8.50 8.50
N LEU A 139 -2.87 7.62 7.70
CA LEU A 139 -3.05 7.57 6.25
C LEU A 139 -4.52 7.30 5.88
N ALA A 140 -5.20 6.39 6.57
CA ALA A 140 -6.65 6.12 6.39
C ALA A 140 -7.54 7.35 6.66
N GLY A 141 -7.04 8.31 7.44
CA GLY A 141 -7.71 9.58 7.74
C GLY A 141 -7.90 10.48 6.51
N PHE A 142 -7.04 10.35 5.49
CA PHE A 142 -7.18 11.12 4.24
C PHE A 142 -8.50 10.80 3.52
N ARG A 143 -9.03 11.77 2.76
CA ARG A 143 -10.32 11.67 2.05
C ARG A 143 -10.23 10.93 0.71
N ILE A 144 -9.37 9.92 0.65
CA ILE A 144 -9.17 9.05 -0.52
C ILE A 144 -9.25 7.56 -0.11
N PRO A 145 -10.32 7.12 0.58
CA PRO A 145 -10.38 5.80 1.20
C PRO A 145 -10.19 4.65 0.20
N ARG A 146 -10.65 4.81 -1.04
CA ARG A 146 -10.49 3.81 -2.11
C ARG A 146 -9.03 3.60 -2.52
N VAL A 147 -8.26 4.68 -2.59
CA VAL A 147 -6.83 4.64 -2.93
C VAL A 147 -6.05 3.94 -1.83
N ILE A 148 -6.38 4.23 -0.57
CA ILE A 148 -5.74 3.63 0.61
C ILE A 148 -6.11 2.14 0.72
N ALA A 149 -7.38 1.78 0.48
CA ALA A 149 -7.81 0.40 0.44
C ALA A 149 -7.12 -0.38 -0.69
N ALA A 150 -7.04 0.19 -1.89
CA ALA A 150 -6.35 -0.42 -3.03
C ALA A 150 -4.85 -0.61 -2.75
N ALA A 151 -4.18 0.38 -2.15
CA ALA A 151 -2.79 0.28 -1.72
C ALA A 151 -2.59 -0.83 -0.66
N ALA A 152 -3.51 -0.95 0.30
CA ALA A 152 -3.47 -1.99 1.34
C ALA A 152 -3.67 -3.40 0.76
N PHE A 153 -4.64 -3.58 -0.15
CA PHE A 153 -4.82 -4.84 -0.89
C PHE A 153 -3.60 -5.17 -1.76
N ALA A 154 -3.03 -4.19 -2.45
CA ALA A 154 -1.80 -4.37 -3.22
C ALA A 154 -0.64 -4.83 -2.33
N SER A 155 -0.54 -4.30 -1.11
CA SER A 155 0.48 -4.69 -0.13
C SER A 155 0.33 -6.15 0.31
N ILE A 156 -0.91 -6.60 0.57
CA ILE A 156 -1.21 -8.00 0.87
C ILE A 156 -0.90 -8.89 -0.34
N GLY A 157 -1.27 -8.47 -1.55
CA GLY A 157 -0.98 -9.21 -2.78
C GLY A 157 0.52 -9.36 -3.04
N VAL A 158 1.30 -8.30 -2.82
CA VAL A 158 2.77 -8.34 -2.89
C VAL A 158 3.35 -9.29 -1.85
N PHE A 159 2.84 -9.27 -0.62
CA PHE A 159 3.25 -10.22 0.41
C PHE A 159 2.98 -11.67 -0.02
N VAL A 160 1.76 -11.98 -0.49
CA VAL A 160 1.39 -13.33 -0.93
C VAL A 160 2.25 -13.77 -2.11
N LEU A 161 2.44 -12.91 -3.12
CA LEU A 161 3.31 -13.21 -4.26
C LEU A 161 4.75 -13.44 -3.83
N GLY A 162 5.29 -12.57 -2.98
CA GLY A 162 6.63 -12.73 -2.41
C GLY A 162 6.76 -14.05 -1.65
N PHE A 163 5.79 -14.39 -0.80
CA PHE A 163 5.77 -15.66 -0.09
C PHE A 163 5.81 -16.85 -1.04
N VAL A 164 4.97 -16.85 -2.08
CA VAL A 164 4.93 -17.91 -3.10
C VAL A 164 6.26 -18.00 -3.84
N LEU A 165 6.83 -16.87 -4.30
CA LEU A 165 8.11 -16.85 -5.01
C LEU A 165 9.26 -17.38 -4.14
N ASN A 166 9.26 -17.06 -2.85
CA ASN A 166 10.27 -17.58 -1.92
C ASN A 166 10.21 -19.11 -1.77
N LEU A 167 9.03 -19.75 -1.94
CA LEU A 167 8.95 -21.22 -1.95
C LEU A 167 9.71 -21.86 -3.13
N PHE A 168 9.88 -21.11 -4.22
CA PHE A 168 10.59 -21.55 -5.43
C PHE A 168 12.00 -20.98 -5.55
N GLN A 169 12.49 -20.24 -4.54
CA GLN A 169 13.79 -19.58 -4.61
C GLN A 169 14.94 -20.56 -4.83
N ALA A 170 15.01 -21.64 -4.04
CA ALA A 170 16.11 -22.61 -4.14
C ALA A 170 16.19 -23.26 -5.54
N PRO A 171 15.10 -23.83 -6.10
CA PRO A 171 15.10 -24.33 -7.48
C PRO A 171 15.52 -23.29 -8.52
N VAL A 172 15.09 -22.03 -8.37
CA VAL A 172 15.45 -20.96 -9.32
C VAL A 172 16.93 -20.61 -9.20
N LEU A 173 17.49 -20.56 -7.99
CA LEU A 173 18.92 -20.30 -7.78
C LEU A 173 19.80 -21.42 -8.32
N ASP A 174 19.37 -22.68 -8.17
CA ASP A 174 20.07 -23.83 -8.76
C ASP A 174 20.12 -23.72 -10.30
N LEU A 175 19.01 -23.30 -10.92
CA LEU A 175 18.93 -23.09 -12.37
C LEU A 175 19.74 -21.88 -12.86
N LEU A 176 19.89 -20.84 -12.04
CA LEU A 176 20.68 -19.64 -12.36
C LEU A 176 22.20 -19.85 -12.23
N GLY A 177 22.65 -21.07 -11.90
CA GLY A 177 24.06 -21.44 -11.97
C GLY A 177 24.85 -21.11 -10.70
N ALA A 178 24.28 -21.38 -9.52
CA ALA A 178 24.96 -21.27 -8.23
C ALA A 178 26.07 -22.34 -8.04
N GLY A 179 27.12 -22.29 -8.86
CA GLY A 179 28.27 -23.21 -8.81
C GLY A 179 29.42 -22.73 -7.92
N ASP A 180 29.56 -21.42 -7.72
CA ASP A 180 30.53 -20.80 -6.83
C ASP A 180 29.89 -19.66 -6.00
N THR A 181 30.62 -19.12 -5.02
CA THR A 181 30.12 -18.08 -4.11
C THR A 181 29.71 -16.80 -4.85
N ALA A 182 30.45 -16.41 -5.89
CA ALA A 182 30.19 -15.19 -6.65
C ALA A 182 28.94 -15.32 -7.52
N SER A 183 28.77 -16.45 -8.22
CA SER A 183 27.60 -16.74 -9.03
C SER A 183 26.33 -16.86 -8.17
N THR A 184 26.44 -17.49 -6.99
CA THR A 184 25.32 -17.58 -6.03
C THR A 184 24.85 -16.20 -5.58
N ALA A 185 25.79 -15.30 -5.26
CA ALA A 185 25.46 -13.93 -4.85
C ALA A 185 24.79 -13.14 -5.99
N ASN A 186 25.30 -13.27 -7.23
CA ASN A 186 24.71 -12.62 -8.41
C ASN A 186 23.31 -13.18 -8.72
N ALA A 187 23.13 -14.50 -8.67
CA ALA A 187 21.83 -15.15 -8.86
C ALA A 187 20.79 -14.70 -7.82
N ALA A 188 21.19 -14.60 -6.54
CA ALA A 188 20.34 -14.07 -5.48
C ALA A 188 19.93 -12.61 -5.72
N GLN A 189 20.86 -11.78 -6.22
CA GLN A 189 20.58 -10.39 -6.56
C GLN A 189 19.58 -10.28 -7.72
N TRP A 190 19.77 -11.05 -8.80
CA TRP A 190 18.84 -11.09 -9.93
C TRP A 190 17.46 -11.61 -9.53
N PHE A 191 17.41 -12.66 -8.70
CA PHE A 191 16.17 -13.18 -8.15
C PHE A 191 15.42 -12.10 -7.36
N SER A 192 16.13 -11.36 -6.50
CA SER A 192 15.56 -10.27 -5.72
C SER A 192 14.97 -9.15 -6.60
N TYR A 193 15.69 -8.73 -7.64
CA TYR A 193 15.18 -7.73 -8.59
C TYR A 193 14.00 -8.23 -9.40
N GLY A 194 14.04 -9.49 -9.87
CA GLY A 194 12.93 -10.11 -10.57
C GLY A 194 11.68 -10.20 -9.70
N GLN A 195 11.84 -10.66 -8.45
CA GLN A 195 10.75 -10.69 -7.47
C GLN A 195 10.19 -9.30 -7.19
N ALA A 196 11.03 -8.28 -7.03
CA ALA A 196 10.59 -6.91 -6.81
C ALA A 196 9.83 -6.34 -8.02
N ALA A 197 10.30 -6.60 -9.25
CA ALA A 197 9.62 -6.17 -10.46
C ALA A 197 8.25 -6.86 -10.64
N LEU A 198 8.17 -8.17 -10.44
CA LEU A 198 6.91 -8.92 -10.46
C LEU A 198 5.94 -8.45 -9.37
N SER A 199 6.46 -8.15 -8.19
CA SER A 199 5.68 -7.56 -7.09
C SER A 199 5.15 -6.18 -7.43
N GLY A 200 5.96 -5.32 -8.06
CA GLY A 200 5.50 -4.03 -8.57
C GLY A 200 4.40 -4.19 -9.61
N LEU A 201 4.56 -5.09 -10.58
CA LEU A 201 3.54 -5.39 -11.58
C LEU A 201 2.23 -5.83 -10.92
N ALA A 202 2.30 -6.79 -9.99
CA ALA A 202 1.13 -7.25 -9.25
C ALA A 202 0.47 -6.13 -8.46
N ALA A 203 1.24 -5.29 -7.76
CA ALA A 203 0.73 -4.15 -7.00
C ALA A 203 -0.05 -3.19 -7.89
N GLY A 204 0.53 -2.81 -9.05
CA GLY A 204 -0.10 -1.92 -10.00
C GLY A 204 -1.39 -2.48 -10.61
N LEU A 205 -1.40 -3.77 -10.97
CA LEU A 205 -2.59 -4.43 -11.50
C LEU A 205 -3.71 -4.55 -10.46
N ILE A 206 -3.39 -4.99 -9.23
CA ILE A 206 -4.36 -5.08 -8.12
C ILE A 206 -4.99 -3.71 -7.87
N ALA A 207 -4.15 -2.67 -7.74
CA ALA A 207 -4.62 -1.30 -7.53
C ALA A 207 -5.54 -0.82 -8.67
N PHE A 208 -5.14 -1.07 -9.91
CA PHE A 208 -5.92 -0.72 -11.10
C PHE A 208 -7.29 -1.40 -11.12
N PHE A 209 -7.36 -2.72 -10.95
CA PHE A 209 -8.62 -3.46 -11.00
C PHE A 209 -9.57 -3.06 -9.87
N LEU A 210 -9.05 -2.83 -8.65
CA LEU A 210 -9.87 -2.40 -7.51
C LEU A 210 -10.42 -0.98 -7.71
N LEU A 211 -9.60 -0.04 -8.19
CA LEU A 211 -10.05 1.33 -8.44
C LEU A 211 -11.00 1.42 -9.63
N ARG A 212 -10.82 0.58 -10.66
CA ARG A 212 -11.70 0.55 -11.83
C ARG A 212 -13.07 -0.07 -11.53
N ARG A 213 -13.12 -1.06 -10.64
CA ARG A 213 -14.39 -1.69 -10.22
C ARG A 213 -15.22 -0.79 -9.31
N ALA A 214 -14.60 0.19 -8.65
CA ALA A 214 -15.31 1.11 -7.77
C ALA A 214 -16.17 2.12 -8.57
N GLU A 215 -17.43 2.32 -8.18
CA GLU A 215 -18.34 3.26 -8.84
C GLU A 215 -17.83 4.72 -8.78
N GLY A 216 -17.71 5.38 -9.93
CA GLY A 216 -17.32 6.78 -10.04
C GLY A 216 -15.87 7.00 -10.46
N ALA A 217 -15.66 8.01 -11.31
CA ALA A 217 -14.36 8.28 -11.93
C ALA A 217 -13.29 8.69 -10.90
N VAL A 218 -12.32 7.81 -10.67
CA VAL A 218 -11.10 8.13 -9.93
C VAL A 218 -10.14 8.87 -10.88
N LYS A 219 -9.60 10.00 -10.45
CA LYS A 219 -8.62 10.75 -11.27
C LYS A 219 -7.37 9.91 -11.50
N TRP A 220 -6.79 9.99 -12.70
CA TRP A 220 -5.63 9.19 -13.11
C TRP A 220 -4.44 9.20 -12.12
N PRO A 221 -4.08 10.29 -11.41
CA PRO A 221 -2.92 10.27 -10.51
C PRO A 221 -3.11 9.33 -9.31
N PHE A 222 -4.36 9.07 -8.92
CA PHE A 222 -4.66 8.19 -7.80
C PHE A 222 -4.45 6.72 -8.14
N TYR A 223 -4.48 6.34 -9.42
CA TYR A 223 -4.07 5.00 -9.84
C TYR A 223 -2.57 4.80 -9.66
N ALA A 224 -1.76 5.81 -10.04
CA ALA A 224 -0.32 5.79 -9.80
C ALA A 224 0.01 5.71 -8.30
N LEU A 225 -0.68 6.51 -7.49
CA LEU A 225 -0.51 6.52 -6.04
C LEU A 225 -0.90 5.18 -5.39
N ALA A 226 -2.02 4.58 -5.79
CA ALA A 226 -2.44 3.27 -5.29
C ALA A 226 -1.47 2.16 -5.75
N GLY A 227 -1.01 2.19 -7.00
CA GLY A 227 -0.03 1.25 -7.53
C GLY A 227 1.33 1.35 -6.83
N ALA A 228 1.77 2.55 -6.48
CA ALA A 228 2.95 2.79 -5.64
C ALA A 228 2.78 2.33 -4.19
N GLY A 229 1.53 2.10 -3.74
CA GLY A 229 1.16 1.89 -2.35
C GLY A 229 1.96 0.81 -1.65
N ALA A 230 2.04 -0.39 -2.24
CA ALA A 230 2.80 -1.51 -1.66
C ALA A 230 4.30 -1.20 -1.49
N GLY A 231 4.88 -0.49 -2.47
CA GLY A 231 6.28 -0.05 -2.41
C GLY A 231 6.48 1.02 -1.33
N LEU A 232 5.57 1.99 -1.20
CA LEU A 232 5.59 3.00 -0.14
C LEU A 232 5.51 2.37 1.26
N VAL A 233 4.61 1.41 1.46
CA VAL A 233 4.51 0.64 2.72
C VAL A 233 5.85 -0.01 3.05
N THR A 234 6.48 -0.66 2.07
CA THR A 234 7.76 -1.35 2.24
C THR A 234 8.88 -0.36 2.58
N VAL A 235 8.96 0.77 1.88
CA VAL A 235 9.98 1.80 2.12
C VAL A 235 9.81 2.44 3.51
N ILE A 236 8.58 2.81 3.88
CA ILE A 236 8.29 3.37 5.21
C ILE A 236 8.61 2.34 6.29
N GLY A 237 8.22 1.08 6.09
CA GLY A 237 8.52 -0.01 7.01
C GLY A 237 10.01 -0.22 7.22
N GLU A 238 10.81 -0.15 6.15
CA GLU A 238 12.27 -0.26 6.24
C GLU A 238 12.90 0.94 6.96
N ILE A 239 12.45 2.17 6.70
CA ILE A 239 12.94 3.37 7.40
C ILE A 239 12.67 3.28 8.90
N LEU A 240 11.44 2.89 9.28
CA LEU A 240 11.07 2.67 10.68
C LEU A 240 11.92 1.57 11.33
N SER A 241 12.04 0.43 10.65
CA SER A 241 12.80 -0.73 11.14
C SER A 241 14.29 -0.42 11.28
N ARG A 242 14.86 0.34 10.36
CA ARG A 242 16.26 0.78 10.41
C ARG A 242 16.52 1.69 11.60
N THR A 243 15.58 2.59 11.89
CA THR A 243 15.67 3.52 13.03
C THR A 243 15.52 2.80 14.36
N ALA A 244 14.65 1.79 14.42
CA ALA A 244 14.49 0.94 15.61
C ALA A 244 15.71 0.03 15.81
N GLY A 245 16.18 -0.62 14.74
CA GLY A 245 17.32 -1.52 14.74
C GLY A 245 18.61 -0.84 15.20
N SER A 246 18.87 0.41 14.78
CA SER A 246 20.06 1.15 15.23
C SER A 246 20.06 1.37 16.74
N LYS A 247 18.92 1.72 17.33
CA LYS A 247 18.77 1.88 18.79
C LYS A 247 18.93 0.56 19.54
N VAL A 248 18.39 -0.51 18.98
CA VAL A 248 18.52 -1.88 19.51
C VAL A 248 19.99 -2.32 19.56
N LEU A 249 20.74 -2.09 18.47
CA LEU A 249 22.17 -2.43 18.38
C LEU A 249 23.02 -1.62 19.37
N GLU A 250 22.73 -0.34 19.52
CA GLU A 250 23.42 0.56 20.46
C GLU A 250 23.24 0.09 21.92
N LEU A 251 22.02 -0.29 22.30
CA LEU A 251 21.69 -0.82 23.62
C LEU A 251 22.32 -2.21 23.88
N ALA A 252 22.48 -3.01 22.83
CA ALA A 252 22.98 -4.36 22.96
C ALA A 252 24.49 -4.41 23.19
N GLY A 253 25.27 -3.45 22.68
CA GLY A 253 26.73 -3.32 22.89
C GLY A 253 27.59 -4.56 22.50
N LYS A 254 26.97 -5.63 22.00
CA LYS A 254 27.52 -6.99 21.86
C LYS A 254 27.46 -7.52 20.44
N VAL A 255 27.14 -6.67 19.46
CA VAL A 255 26.95 -7.11 18.08
C VAL A 255 28.24 -6.89 17.28
N SER A 256 28.68 -7.93 16.57
CA SER A 256 29.91 -7.89 15.79
C SER A 256 29.82 -6.87 14.64
N GLU A 257 30.95 -6.32 14.20
CA GLU A 257 30.99 -5.43 13.02
C GLU A 257 30.50 -6.15 11.74
N LEU A 258 30.73 -7.47 11.67
CA LEU A 258 30.25 -8.30 10.57
C LEU A 258 28.72 -8.35 10.51
N ASP A 259 28.05 -8.48 11.66
CA ASP A 259 26.58 -8.49 11.74
C ASP A 259 25.98 -7.13 11.33
N LYS A 260 26.61 -6.03 11.77
CA LYS A 260 26.18 -4.68 11.35
C LYS A 260 26.27 -4.50 9.85
N LEU A 261 27.37 -4.96 9.24
CA LEU A 261 27.57 -4.91 7.79
C LEU A 261 26.54 -5.78 7.05
N ALA A 262 26.29 -7.01 7.52
CA ALA A 262 25.27 -7.88 6.94
C ALA A 262 23.86 -7.27 7.02
N GLN A 263 23.51 -6.65 8.16
CA GLN A 263 22.24 -5.94 8.32
C GLN A 263 22.13 -4.72 7.40
N GLN A 264 23.21 -3.96 7.22
CA GLN A 264 23.22 -2.81 6.31
C GLN A 264 23.04 -3.24 4.85
N ILE A 265 23.70 -4.31 4.42
CA ILE A 265 23.54 -4.87 3.07
C ILE A 265 22.09 -5.31 2.86
N LEU A 266 21.52 -6.07 3.79
CA LEU A 266 20.15 -6.57 3.65
C LEU A 266 19.12 -5.42 3.71
N SER A 267 19.32 -4.43 4.58
CA SER A 267 18.50 -3.23 4.65
C SER A 267 18.51 -2.46 3.34
N THR A 268 19.69 -2.29 2.74
CA THR A 268 19.83 -1.64 1.43
C THR A 268 19.13 -2.43 0.33
N ALA A 269 19.27 -3.76 0.32
CA ALA A 269 18.60 -4.63 -0.64
C ALA A 269 17.06 -4.56 -0.52
N ARG A 270 16.53 -4.55 0.70
CA ARG A 270 15.08 -4.40 0.96
C ARG A 270 14.57 -3.02 0.54
N LEU A 271 15.32 -1.96 0.86
CA LEU A 271 14.97 -0.61 0.44
C LEU A 271 14.93 -0.50 -1.09
N ASN A 272 15.95 -1.01 -1.78
CA ASN A 272 15.99 -1.03 -3.24
C ASN A 272 14.82 -1.83 -3.82
N SER A 273 14.50 -2.99 -3.24
CA SER A 273 13.35 -3.78 -3.66
C SER A 273 12.03 -3.02 -3.47
N GLY A 274 11.86 -2.35 -2.33
CA GLY A 274 10.69 -1.49 -2.07
C GLY A 274 10.56 -0.34 -3.06
N LEU A 275 11.68 0.29 -3.45
CA LEU A 275 11.71 1.33 -4.49
C LEU A 275 11.34 0.76 -5.86
N ILE A 276 11.86 -0.41 -6.24
CA ILE A 276 11.48 -1.08 -7.50
C ILE A 276 9.97 -1.35 -7.51
N VAL A 277 9.41 -1.93 -6.43
CA VAL A 277 7.97 -2.17 -6.30
C VAL A 277 7.17 -0.87 -6.43
N LEU A 278 7.64 0.21 -5.79
CA LEU A 278 7.02 1.53 -5.84
C LEU A 278 6.94 2.05 -7.28
N PHE A 279 8.07 2.10 -7.98
CA PHE A 279 8.14 2.64 -9.34
C PHE A 279 7.40 1.76 -10.34
N VAL A 280 7.66 0.45 -10.32
CA VAL A 280 7.03 -0.50 -11.26
C VAL A 280 5.52 -0.56 -11.02
N GLY A 281 5.07 -0.52 -9.76
CA GLY A 281 3.64 -0.48 -9.42
C GLY A 281 2.93 0.78 -9.90
N ALA A 282 3.55 1.95 -9.69
CA ALA A 282 3.02 3.22 -10.22
C ALA A 282 2.93 3.20 -11.75
N MET A 283 4.01 2.80 -12.43
CA MET A 283 4.05 2.73 -13.89
C MET A 283 3.03 1.74 -14.43
N THR A 284 2.92 0.55 -13.83
CA THR A 284 1.96 -0.46 -14.25
C THR A 284 0.53 0.06 -14.17
N ALA A 285 0.16 0.71 -13.06
CA ALA A 285 -1.17 1.28 -12.90
C ALA A 285 -1.43 2.40 -13.92
N MET A 286 -0.45 3.29 -14.16
CA MET A 286 -0.57 4.35 -15.18
C MET A 286 -0.74 3.79 -16.59
N LEU A 287 0.05 2.80 -16.98
CA LEU A 287 -0.04 2.15 -18.29
C LEU A 287 -1.38 1.42 -18.46
N ALA A 288 -1.87 0.75 -17.41
CA ALA A 288 -3.17 0.09 -17.43
C ALA A 288 -4.33 1.09 -17.62
N VAL A 289 -4.28 2.25 -16.95
CA VAL A 289 -5.25 3.34 -17.16
C VAL A 289 -5.14 3.92 -18.58
N GLY A 290 -3.92 4.23 -19.04
CA GLY A 290 -3.69 4.79 -20.37
C GLY A 290 -4.23 3.91 -21.49
N ARG A 291 -4.12 2.59 -21.36
CA ARG A 291 -4.69 1.62 -22.32
C ARG A 291 -6.23 1.60 -22.39
N THR A 292 -6.90 2.34 -21.51
CA THR A 292 -8.36 2.27 -21.36
C THR A 292 -9.04 3.59 -21.65
N MET A 293 -8.25 4.64 -21.90
CA MET A 293 -8.74 5.88 -22.46
C MET A 293 -8.99 5.68 -23.95
N SER A 294 -10.18 6.02 -24.42
CA SER A 294 -10.46 6.04 -25.86
C SER A 294 -9.72 7.21 -26.52
N PRO A 295 -9.36 7.11 -27.81
CA PRO A 295 -8.89 8.27 -28.56
C PRO A 295 -9.89 9.41 -28.41
N ALA A 296 -9.40 10.65 -28.31
CA ALA A 296 -10.29 11.80 -28.46
C ALA A 296 -10.93 11.69 -29.84
N THR A 297 -12.26 11.67 -29.90
CA THR A 297 -12.97 11.84 -31.16
C THR A 297 -12.74 13.28 -31.59
N ASP A 298 -12.16 13.46 -32.78
CA ASP A 298 -11.91 14.76 -33.42
C ASP A 298 -13.24 15.44 -33.86
N GLU A 299 -14.28 15.37 -33.03
CA GLU A 299 -15.62 15.92 -33.32
C GLU A 299 -15.72 17.43 -33.06
N ASP A 300 -14.63 18.08 -32.63
CA ASP A 300 -14.60 19.54 -32.37
C ASP A 300 -14.06 20.37 -33.56
N ASP A 301 -13.67 19.74 -34.69
CA ASP A 301 -13.13 20.47 -35.87
C ASP A 301 -14.19 20.78 -36.96
N ASP A 302 -15.46 20.36 -36.81
CA ASP A 302 -16.49 20.51 -37.84
C ASP A 302 -17.50 21.67 -37.60
N GLU A 303 -17.38 22.47 -36.53
CA GLU A 303 -18.35 23.55 -36.21
C GLU A 303 -17.93 24.98 -36.61
N GLU A 304 -16.78 25.20 -37.27
CA GLU A 304 -16.33 26.58 -37.61
C GLU A 304 -16.61 27.05 -39.06
N ASP A 305 -17.16 26.24 -39.97
CA ASP A 305 -17.22 26.61 -41.41
C ASP A 305 -18.62 26.82 -42.03
N GLU A 306 -19.70 26.90 -41.24
CA GLU A 306 -21.08 27.17 -41.78
C GLU A 306 -21.62 28.60 -41.51
N GLY A 307 -20.80 29.55 -41.06
CA GLY A 307 -21.26 30.90 -40.71
C GLY A 307 -20.96 32.03 -41.71
N GLN A 308 -20.10 31.82 -42.71
CA GLN A 308 -19.59 32.89 -43.58
C GLN A 308 -19.89 32.69 -45.07
N THR A 309 -21.16 32.50 -45.44
CA THR A 309 -21.57 32.88 -46.80
C THR A 309 -22.98 33.48 -46.84
N SER A 310 -23.03 34.72 -47.36
CA SER A 310 -24.15 35.32 -48.07
C SER A 310 -25.27 36.03 -47.26
N SER A 311 -25.05 37.31 -46.96
CA SER A 311 -25.97 38.38 -47.41
C SER A 311 -25.35 39.77 -47.25
N SER A 312 -24.27 40.03 -47.99
CA SER A 312 -23.98 41.39 -48.44
C SER A 312 -24.83 41.64 -49.69
N ASN A 313 -25.95 42.34 -49.54
CA ASN A 313 -26.59 43.04 -50.65
C ASN A 313 -27.37 44.27 -50.16
N SER A 314 -26.75 45.41 -50.43
CA SER A 314 -27.35 46.69 -50.81
C SER A 314 -28.41 47.32 -49.91
N GLU A 315 -27.93 48.15 -48.99
CA GLU A 315 -28.64 49.32 -48.49
C GLU A 315 -28.51 50.48 -49.50
N THR A 316 -29.53 51.36 -49.52
CA THR A 316 -29.61 52.72 -50.08
C THR A 316 -30.10 52.93 -51.53
N ALA A 317 -31.34 53.44 -51.65
CA ALA A 317 -31.63 54.69 -52.38
C ALA A 317 -33.09 55.17 -52.20
N TYR A 318 -33.21 56.31 -51.50
CA TYR A 318 -34.10 57.45 -51.75
C TYR A 318 -35.62 57.40 -51.45
N HIS A 319 -35.96 58.13 -50.38
CA HIS A 319 -37.16 58.96 -50.22
C HIS A 319 -37.30 60.00 -51.35
N SER A 320 -38.52 60.21 -51.86
CA SER A 320 -39.01 61.50 -52.37
C SER A 320 -40.54 61.56 -52.43
N ASN A 321 -41.10 62.53 -51.70
CA ASN A 321 -42.37 63.27 -51.83
C ASN A 321 -43.60 62.62 -52.50
N SER A 322 -44.72 62.56 -51.76
CA SER A 322 -45.78 63.59 -51.76
C SER A 322 -46.84 63.32 -50.70
#